data_AF-A0A445JSA6-F1
#
_entry.id   AF-A0A445JSA6-F1
#
_cell.length_a   1.000
_cell.length_b   1.000
_cell.length_c   1.000
_cell.angle_alpha   90.00
_cell.angle_beta   90.00
_cell.angle_gamma   90.00
#
_symmetry.space_group_name_H-M   'P 1'
#
loop_
_entity.id
_entity.type
_entity.pdbx_description
1 polymer ?
#
loop_
_entity_poly.entity_id
_entity_poly.type
_entity_poly.pdbx_seq_one_letter_code
_entity_poly.pdbx_strand_id
1 'polypeptide(L)'
;MENQKASAYYENRAVQFGVVSTDWLAQAQSATVHSPPHNNDDDEEIPFSVISEFDRWRKHPDLAEAVAAIRALAAVIRSSKASTMMQLEIQLKNASDTLKCWDTTSISLTAACDLFMRYVTRTSALEYEDFNSAKSRLLERAEKFGEISFKARKIIAMLSQDFIFDGCTILVHGFSRVVLQILKLAAQNNKLFRVFCTEGRPDRTGLRLSNELAKLDVPVKLVIDSAVAYTMDEVDMVFVGADGVVESGGIINMMGTYQISLVAKSMSKPVYVAAESYKFARLYPLDQKDLAPALRPVDFGVPIPSKVEVECSARDYTPPQYLTLLFTDLGVLTPSVVSDELIQLYL
;
A
#
# COMPACT_ATOMS: atom_id res chain seq x y z
N MET A 1 -21.80 29.38 -4.45
CA MET A 1 -20.85 29.37 -5.58
C MET A 1 -19.47 29.53 -4.97
N GLU A 2 -18.80 28.42 -4.68
CA GLU A 2 -17.42 28.40 -4.18
C GLU A 2 -16.70 27.25 -4.91
N ASN A 3 -15.56 27.60 -5.51
CA ASN A 3 -14.72 26.76 -6.36
C ASN A 3 -14.12 25.59 -5.55
N GLN A 4 -14.58 24.37 -5.83
CA GLN A 4 -13.81 23.17 -5.52
C GLN A 4 -12.72 22.99 -6.57
N LYS A 5 -11.48 23.33 -6.21
CA LYS A 5 -10.30 23.00 -7.01
C LYS A 5 -10.16 21.48 -7.07
N ALA A 6 -10.41 20.91 -8.24
CA ALA A 6 -10.03 19.54 -8.54
C ALA A 6 -8.51 19.38 -8.36
N SER A 7 -8.08 18.31 -7.71
CA SER A 7 -6.66 17.99 -7.55
C SER A 7 -6.02 17.78 -8.93
N ALA A 8 -4.91 18.47 -9.21
CA ALA A 8 -4.10 18.36 -10.43
C ALA A 8 -3.64 16.91 -10.75
N TYR A 9 -3.82 16.00 -9.79
CA TYR A 9 -3.66 14.56 -9.96
C TYR A 9 -4.63 13.93 -11.00
N TYR A 10 -5.86 14.45 -11.12
CA TYR A 10 -6.88 13.85 -12.00
C TYR A 10 -6.86 14.41 -13.43
N GLU A 11 -6.47 15.67 -13.62
CA GLU A 11 -6.34 16.28 -14.95
C GLU A 11 -5.28 15.56 -15.80
N ASN A 12 -4.14 15.20 -15.20
CA ASN A 12 -3.07 14.49 -15.89
C ASN A 12 -3.44 13.06 -16.34
N ARG A 13 -4.46 12.46 -15.73
CA ARG A 13 -4.88 11.08 -16.04
C ARG A 13 -5.92 11.04 -17.17
N ALA A 14 -6.69 12.11 -17.35
CA ALA A 14 -7.62 12.26 -18.49
C ALA A 14 -6.85 12.44 -19.82
N VAL A 15 -5.67 13.06 -19.80
CA VAL A 15 -4.82 13.26 -20.99
C VAL A 15 -4.26 11.94 -21.55
N GLN A 16 -4.18 10.89 -20.74
CA GLN A 16 -3.65 9.60 -21.17
C GLN A 16 -4.60 8.78 -22.07
N PHE A 17 -5.88 9.19 -22.18
CA PHE A 17 -6.87 8.58 -23.05
C PHE A 17 -7.40 9.60 -24.07
N GLY A 18 -6.55 10.00 -25.01
CA GLY A 18 -6.90 10.90 -26.11
C GLY A 18 -6.25 10.44 -27.41
N VAL A 19 -7.08 10.18 -28.42
CA VAL A 19 -6.70 9.85 -29.80
C VAL A 19 -5.72 10.90 -30.32
N VAL A 20 -4.56 10.46 -30.82
CA VAL A 20 -3.50 11.33 -31.36
C VAL A 20 -4.02 12.04 -32.62
N SER A 21 -4.35 13.32 -32.51
CA SER A 21 -4.57 14.19 -33.68
C SER A 21 -3.28 14.90 -34.08
N THR A 22 -3.18 15.23 -35.36
CA THR A 22 -2.05 15.90 -36.03
C THR A 22 -1.73 17.29 -35.47
N ASP A 23 -2.60 17.87 -34.65
CA ASP A 23 -2.43 19.21 -34.07
C ASP A 23 -1.37 19.26 -32.95
N TRP A 24 -1.11 18.13 -32.30
CA TRP A 24 -0.11 18.03 -31.24
C TRP A 24 1.33 18.22 -31.74
N LEU A 25 1.63 17.74 -32.96
CA LEU A 25 2.96 17.88 -33.57
C LEU A 25 3.28 19.33 -33.95
N ALA A 26 2.28 20.11 -34.35
CA ALA A 26 2.45 21.53 -34.67
C ALA A 26 2.67 22.39 -33.41
N GLN A 27 1.99 22.06 -32.30
CA GLN A 27 2.22 22.73 -31.01
C GLN A 27 3.60 22.42 -30.43
N ALA A 28 4.06 21.17 -30.53
CA ALA A 28 5.38 20.76 -30.06
C ALA A 28 6.54 21.45 -30.81
N GLN A 29 6.37 21.73 -32.12
CA GLN A 29 7.38 22.45 -32.92
C GLN A 29 7.42 23.96 -32.66
N SER A 30 6.33 24.56 -32.19
CA SER A 30 6.29 25.99 -31.85
C SER A 30 6.97 26.32 -30.50
N ALA A 31 7.15 25.33 -29.63
CA ALA A 31 7.73 25.48 -28.30
C ALA A 31 9.27 25.47 -28.28
N THR A 32 9.94 25.13 -29.40
CA THR A 32 11.40 24.94 -29.43
C THR A 32 12.23 26.15 -29.87
N VAL A 33 11.59 27.29 -30.21
CA VAL A 33 12.28 28.39 -30.92
C VAL A 33 12.68 29.60 -30.04
N HIS A 34 12.28 29.70 -28.77
CA HIS A 34 12.74 30.81 -27.92
C HIS A 34 13.07 30.42 -26.48
N SER A 35 14.38 30.23 -26.21
CA SER A 35 14.96 30.33 -24.86
C SER A 35 16.05 31.41 -24.89
N PRO A 36 15.99 32.47 -24.05
CA PRO A 36 17.09 33.41 -23.87
C PRO A 36 18.22 32.75 -23.04
N PRO A 37 19.46 33.29 -23.08
CA PRO A 37 20.62 32.60 -22.51
C PRO A 37 20.54 32.51 -20.99
N HIS A 38 20.77 31.30 -20.47
CA HIS A 38 20.97 31.04 -19.05
C HIS A 38 22.23 31.77 -18.58
N ASN A 39 22.05 32.78 -17.73
CA ASN A 39 23.09 33.20 -16.81
C ASN A 39 23.16 32.18 -15.67
N ASN A 40 24.37 31.69 -15.42
CA ASN A 40 24.73 30.95 -14.22
C ASN A 40 24.64 31.87 -12.99
N ASP A 41 24.57 31.22 -11.83
CA ASP A 41 24.48 31.76 -10.47
C ASP A 41 23.03 31.91 -9.97
N ASP A 42 22.53 30.82 -9.37
CA ASP A 42 21.76 30.82 -8.11
C ASP A 42 21.43 29.36 -7.73
N ASP A 43 22.40 28.64 -7.15
CA ASP A 43 22.12 27.45 -6.33
C ASP A 43 21.48 27.94 -5.02
N GLU A 44 20.20 28.32 -5.07
CA GLU A 44 19.40 28.48 -3.86
C GLU A 44 19.26 27.10 -3.18
N GLU A 45 19.87 26.93 -2.00
CA GLU A 45 19.68 25.75 -1.16
C GLU A 45 18.19 25.55 -0.88
N ILE A 46 17.54 24.66 -1.65
CA ILE A 46 16.13 24.33 -1.44
C ILE A 46 15.99 23.82 0.00
N PRO A 47 15.18 24.47 0.85
CA PRO A 47 15.03 24.05 2.24
C PRO A 47 14.47 22.62 2.27
N PHE A 48 15.13 21.74 3.02
CA PHE A 48 14.77 20.33 3.11
C PHE A 48 13.31 20.18 3.55
N SER A 49 12.47 19.67 2.66
CA SER A 49 11.07 19.35 2.94
C SER A 49 10.87 17.83 2.89
N VAL A 50 10.23 17.31 3.93
CA VAL A 50 9.94 15.87 4.06
C VAL A 50 9.01 15.40 2.94
N ILE A 51 8.06 16.26 2.54
CA ILE A 51 7.08 15.96 1.49
C ILE A 51 7.77 15.88 0.12
N SER A 52 8.71 16.79 -0.19
CA SER A 52 9.41 16.74 -1.47
C SER A 52 10.28 15.49 -1.62
N GLU A 53 10.92 15.05 -0.53
CA GLU A 53 11.70 13.82 -0.53
C GLU A 53 10.77 12.59 -0.63
N PHE A 54 9.63 12.59 0.07
CA PHE A 54 8.61 11.56 -0.05
C PHE A 54 8.08 11.42 -1.50
N ASP A 55 7.73 12.54 -2.14
CA ASP A 55 7.26 12.55 -3.53
C ASP A 55 8.34 12.08 -4.52
N ARG A 56 9.61 12.38 -4.26
CA ARG A 56 10.73 11.86 -5.05
C ARG A 56 10.79 10.33 -5.00
N TRP A 57 10.70 9.74 -3.80
CA TRP A 57 10.72 8.28 -3.64
C TRP A 57 9.47 7.60 -4.21
N ARG A 58 8.31 8.26 -4.10
CA ARG A 58 7.02 7.74 -4.60
C ARG A 58 6.96 7.62 -6.12
N LYS A 59 7.72 8.44 -6.87
CA LYS A 59 7.80 8.35 -8.33
C LYS A 59 8.34 7.00 -8.82
N HIS A 60 9.06 6.26 -7.99
CA HIS A 60 9.52 4.93 -8.34
C HIS A 60 8.36 3.92 -8.28
N PRO A 61 8.03 3.25 -9.40
CA PRO A 61 6.85 2.38 -9.49
C PRO A 61 6.92 1.16 -8.56
N ASP A 62 8.15 0.69 -8.29
CA ASP A 62 8.38 -0.48 -7.47
C ASP A 62 8.29 -0.18 -5.97
N LEU A 63 8.45 1.07 -5.54
CA LEU A 63 8.42 1.41 -4.11
C LEU A 63 6.97 1.49 -3.60
N ALA A 64 6.72 0.87 -2.45
CA ALA A 64 5.47 1.06 -1.72
C ALA A 64 5.49 2.41 -1.01
N GLU A 65 4.32 3.00 -0.82
CA GLU A 65 4.16 4.32 -0.19
C GLU A 65 4.77 4.39 1.21
N ALA A 66 4.51 3.36 2.03
CA ALA A 66 5.12 3.19 3.34
C ALA A 66 6.67 3.18 3.30
N VAL A 67 7.27 2.51 2.31
CA VAL A 67 8.73 2.45 2.16
C VAL A 67 9.30 3.80 1.70
N ALA A 68 8.57 4.54 0.87
CA ALA A 68 8.93 5.92 0.51
C ALA A 68 8.92 6.84 1.74
N ALA A 69 7.92 6.70 2.62
CA ALA A 69 7.85 7.45 3.88
C ALA A 69 9.01 7.13 4.82
N ILE A 70 9.33 5.85 4.99
CA ILE A 70 10.49 5.40 5.78
C ILE A 70 11.79 6.03 5.27
N ARG A 71 12.00 6.05 3.95
CA ARG A 71 13.19 6.67 3.33
C ARG A 71 13.21 8.20 3.50
N ALA A 72 12.06 8.85 3.41
CA ALA A 72 11.94 10.29 3.67
C ALA A 72 12.28 10.62 5.15
N LEU A 73 11.81 9.81 6.11
CA LEU A 73 12.16 9.96 7.52
C LEU A 73 13.64 9.68 7.80
N ALA A 74 14.25 8.71 7.12
CA ALA A 74 15.71 8.48 7.19
C ALA A 74 16.49 9.70 6.66
N ALA A 75 16.01 10.35 5.60
CA ALA A 75 16.60 11.57 5.07
C ALA A 75 16.52 12.75 6.06
N VAL A 76 15.45 12.84 6.87
CA VAL A 76 15.32 13.84 7.96
C VAL A 76 16.44 13.65 8.98
N ILE A 77 16.73 12.40 9.39
CA ILE A 77 17.81 12.10 10.33
C ILE A 77 19.16 12.51 9.73
N ARG A 78 19.37 12.24 8.44
CA ARG A 78 20.60 12.61 7.72
C ARG A 78 20.80 14.13 7.67
N SER A 79 19.78 14.89 7.28
CA SER A 79 19.85 16.34 7.09
C SER A 79 19.74 17.16 8.38
N SER A 80 19.32 16.53 9.49
CA SER A 80 19.12 17.22 10.77
C SER A 80 20.43 17.86 11.29
N LYS A 81 20.36 19.15 11.63
CA LYS A 81 21.42 19.90 12.33
C LYS A 81 21.22 19.92 13.86
N ALA A 82 20.35 19.04 14.40
CA ALA A 82 20.09 18.98 15.84
C ALA A 82 21.37 18.66 16.63
N SER A 83 21.49 19.22 17.84
CA SER A 83 22.62 18.99 18.75
C SER A 83 22.28 18.07 19.93
N THR A 84 20.99 17.76 20.11
CA THR A 84 20.49 16.93 21.22
C THR A 84 19.53 15.87 20.72
N MET A 85 19.45 14.75 21.44
CA MET A 85 18.55 13.65 21.10
C MET A 85 17.08 14.08 21.15
N MET A 86 16.71 14.85 22.17
CA MET A 86 15.35 15.39 22.32
C MET A 86 14.95 16.25 21.11
N GLN A 87 15.84 17.11 20.61
CA GLN A 87 15.53 17.93 19.44
C GLN A 87 15.36 17.08 18.17
N LEU A 88 16.19 16.04 17.99
CA LEU A 88 16.06 15.12 16.87
C LEU A 88 14.74 14.33 16.91
N GLU A 89 14.34 13.85 18.08
CA GLU A 89 13.07 13.14 18.27
C GLU A 89 11.86 14.03 17.98
N ILE A 90 11.88 15.30 18.43
CA ILE A 90 10.83 16.28 18.13
C ILE A 90 10.76 16.55 16.61
N GLN A 91 11.91 16.73 15.96
CA GLN A 91 11.95 16.92 14.50
C GLN A 91 11.38 15.72 13.74
N LEU A 92 11.74 14.51 14.17
CA LEU A 92 11.28 13.28 13.53
C LEU A 92 9.78 13.05 13.76
N LYS A 93 9.29 13.37 14.96
CA LYS A 93 7.85 13.34 15.27
C LYS A 93 7.07 14.33 14.41
N ASN A 94 7.54 15.58 14.30
CA ASN A 94 6.90 16.58 13.45
C ASN A 94 6.89 16.17 11.97
N ALA A 95 7.97 15.56 11.49
CA ALA A 95 8.07 15.01 10.14
C ALA A 95 7.07 13.85 9.92
N SER A 96 6.97 12.93 10.89
CA SER A 96 6.02 11.83 10.90
C SER A 96 4.57 12.32 10.88
N ASP A 97 4.23 13.27 11.74
CA ASP A 97 2.88 13.86 11.81
C ASP A 97 2.53 14.61 10.51
N THR A 98 3.49 15.28 9.89
CA THR A 98 3.32 15.93 8.58
C THR A 98 2.99 14.90 7.48
N LEU A 99 3.67 13.75 7.46
CA LEU A 99 3.39 12.67 6.50
C LEU A 99 2.02 12.03 6.76
N LYS A 100 1.63 11.84 8.03
CA LYS A 100 0.29 11.32 8.37
C LYS A 100 -0.83 12.26 7.97
N CYS A 101 -0.63 13.58 8.13
CA CYS A 101 -1.59 14.58 7.68
C CYS A 101 -1.67 14.71 6.16
N TRP A 102 -0.63 14.31 5.42
CA TRP A 102 -0.62 14.35 3.96
C TRP A 102 -1.66 13.39 3.35
N ASP A 103 -1.79 12.17 3.90
CA ASP A 103 -2.88 11.25 3.55
C ASP A 103 -3.45 10.58 4.80
N THR A 104 -4.53 11.18 5.31
CA THR A 104 -5.27 10.67 6.47
C THR A 104 -6.03 9.38 6.18
N THR A 105 -6.18 9.00 4.91
CA THR A 105 -6.80 7.74 4.53
C THR A 105 -5.79 6.61 4.56
N SER A 106 -4.49 6.85 4.35
CA SER A 106 -3.49 5.79 4.22
C SER A 106 -3.10 5.19 5.59
N ILE A 107 -3.72 4.06 5.93
CA ILE A 107 -3.43 3.29 7.15
C ILE A 107 -2.00 2.72 7.09
N SER A 108 -1.59 2.21 5.92
CA SER A 108 -0.22 1.73 5.68
C SER A 108 0.83 2.80 5.99
N LEU A 109 0.58 4.06 5.56
CA LEU A 109 1.50 5.17 5.81
C LEU A 109 1.61 5.48 7.30
N THR A 110 0.48 5.56 7.99
CA THR A 110 0.42 5.83 9.43
C THR A 110 1.14 4.74 10.22
N ALA A 111 0.84 3.47 9.94
CA ALA A 111 1.46 2.31 10.57
C ALA A 111 2.98 2.28 10.35
N ALA A 112 3.43 2.53 9.12
CA ALA A 112 4.86 2.55 8.80
C ALA A 112 5.61 3.68 9.52
N CYS A 113 5.00 4.86 9.64
CA CYS A 113 5.57 5.98 10.38
C CYS A 113 5.68 5.67 11.88
N ASP A 114 4.64 5.05 12.48
CA ASP A 114 4.66 4.67 13.89
C ASP A 114 5.68 3.56 14.18
N LEU A 115 5.73 2.54 13.33
CA LEU A 115 6.73 1.48 13.43
C LEU A 115 8.15 2.00 13.21
N PHE A 116 8.35 2.93 12.27
CA PHE A 116 9.64 3.56 12.06
C PHE A 116 10.10 4.31 13.31
N MET A 117 9.24 5.16 13.88
CA MET A 117 9.53 5.88 15.12
C MET A 117 9.94 4.91 16.22
N ARG A 118 9.15 3.87 16.45
CA ARG A 118 9.44 2.85 17.47
C ARG A 118 10.73 2.12 17.19
N TYR A 119 10.94 1.64 15.96
CA TYR A 119 12.14 0.89 15.61
C TYR A 119 13.42 1.70 15.78
N VAL A 120 13.38 3.00 15.45
CA VAL A 120 14.52 3.91 15.58
C VAL A 120 14.74 4.29 17.05
N THR A 121 13.68 4.60 17.81
CA THR A 121 13.78 5.00 19.23
C THR A 121 13.94 3.82 20.19
N ARG A 122 13.69 2.57 19.80
CA ARG A 122 13.81 1.35 20.63
C ARG A 122 15.28 0.98 20.91
N THR A 123 16.00 1.89 21.53
CA THR A 123 17.39 1.70 21.95
C THR A 123 17.52 2.08 23.42
N SER A 124 17.46 1.06 24.26
CA SER A 124 17.81 1.06 25.70
C SER A 124 19.31 1.32 25.97
N ALA A 125 20.02 1.96 25.03
CA ALA A 125 21.47 2.17 25.08
C ALA A 125 21.88 3.61 24.71
N LEU A 126 21.02 4.59 24.99
CA LEU A 126 21.42 6.01 25.03
C LEU A 126 22.22 6.34 26.30
N GLU A 127 22.54 5.37 27.14
CA GLU A 127 23.15 5.67 28.43
C GLU A 127 24.64 6.08 28.34
N TYR A 128 25.40 5.82 27.26
CA TYR A 128 26.86 6.07 27.31
C TYR A 128 27.60 6.40 25.98
N GLU A 129 27.05 7.19 25.03
CA GLU A 129 27.84 7.65 23.86
C GLU A 129 27.56 9.10 23.41
N ASP A 130 28.54 9.69 22.70
CA ASP A 130 28.46 10.99 22.02
C ASP A 130 27.24 11.08 21.08
N PHE A 131 26.65 12.27 20.97
CA PHE A 131 25.46 12.52 20.17
C PHE A 131 25.65 12.13 18.70
N ASN A 132 26.86 12.35 18.15
CA ASN A 132 27.14 12.01 16.75
C ASN A 132 27.12 10.49 16.51
N SER A 133 27.67 9.71 17.44
CA SER A 133 27.63 8.24 17.39
C SER A 133 26.19 7.73 17.48
N ALA A 134 25.41 8.30 18.41
CA ALA A 134 23.98 7.99 18.54
C ALA A 134 23.21 8.31 17.23
N LYS A 135 23.42 9.50 16.65
CA LYS A 135 22.82 9.89 15.37
C LYS A 135 23.19 8.94 14.23
N SER A 136 24.45 8.54 14.13
CA SER A 136 24.92 7.59 13.11
C SER A 136 24.23 6.22 13.26
N ARG A 137 24.06 5.73 14.49
CA ARG A 137 23.38 4.46 14.77
C ARG A 137 21.88 4.51 14.45
N LEU A 138 21.22 5.63 14.73
CA LEU A 138 19.82 5.85 14.33
C LEU A 138 19.68 5.83 12.81
N LEU A 139 20.60 6.46 12.09
CA LEU A 139 20.61 6.45 10.62
C LEU A 139 20.83 5.04 10.06
N GLU A 140 21.78 4.28 10.60
CA GLU A 140 22.02 2.89 10.21
C GLU A 140 20.75 2.03 10.39
N ARG A 141 20.07 2.17 11.54
CA ARG A 141 18.80 1.47 11.80
C ARG A 141 17.70 1.90 10.85
N ALA A 142 17.57 3.20 10.57
CA ALA A 142 16.60 3.74 9.64
C ALA A 142 16.78 3.15 8.23
N GLU A 143 18.02 3.12 7.74
CA GLU A 143 18.34 2.52 6.43
C GLU A 143 18.10 1.01 6.42
N LYS A 144 18.50 0.30 7.50
CA LYS A 144 18.22 -1.13 7.64
C LYS A 144 16.72 -1.44 7.62
N PHE A 145 15.90 -0.62 8.28
CA PHE A 145 14.44 -0.77 8.25
C PHE A 145 13.87 -0.51 6.85
N GLY A 146 14.39 0.49 6.14
CA GLY A 146 14.06 0.75 4.73
C GLY A 146 14.41 -0.42 3.81
N GLU A 147 15.57 -1.06 4.01
CA GLU A 147 15.96 -2.25 3.25
C GLU A 147 15.09 -3.47 3.53
N ILE A 148 14.80 -3.76 4.80
CA ILE A 148 13.93 -4.86 5.21
C ILE A 148 12.55 -4.66 4.58
N SER A 149 11.98 -3.46 4.70
CA SER A 149 10.67 -3.12 4.15
C SER A 149 10.62 -3.22 2.62
N PHE A 150 11.72 -2.90 1.92
CA PHE A 150 11.83 -3.10 0.47
C PHE A 150 11.85 -4.59 0.08
N LYS A 151 12.59 -5.41 0.84
CA LYS A 151 12.74 -6.86 0.60
C LYS A 151 11.50 -7.67 1.02
N ALA A 152 10.65 -7.14 1.91
CA ALA A 152 9.50 -7.82 2.51
C ALA A 152 8.60 -8.53 1.49
N ARG A 153 8.22 -7.86 0.39
CA ARG A 153 7.36 -8.46 -0.65
C ARG A 153 7.97 -9.69 -1.32
N LYS A 154 9.29 -9.70 -1.49
CA LYS A 154 10.01 -10.82 -2.10
C LYS A 154 10.06 -12.01 -1.13
N ILE A 155 10.26 -11.73 0.16
CA ILE A 155 10.20 -12.74 1.23
C ILE A 155 8.81 -13.38 1.29
N ILE A 156 7.75 -12.56 1.32
CA ILE A 156 6.36 -13.03 1.31
C ILE A 156 6.10 -13.91 0.10
N ALA A 157 6.52 -13.49 -1.09
CA ALA A 157 6.36 -14.30 -2.30
C ALA A 157 7.03 -15.68 -2.20
N MET A 158 8.25 -15.74 -1.67
CA MET A 158 8.98 -17.00 -1.48
C MET A 158 8.32 -17.92 -0.45
N LEU A 159 7.67 -17.37 0.59
CA LEU A 159 6.97 -18.17 1.61
C LEU A 159 5.60 -18.66 1.11
N SER A 160 4.85 -17.80 0.43
CA SER A 160 3.48 -18.11 -0.02
C SER A 160 3.43 -19.08 -1.19
N GLN A 161 4.48 -19.16 -2.01
CA GLN A 161 4.48 -20.00 -3.21
C GLN A 161 4.19 -21.48 -2.87
N ASP A 162 4.63 -21.97 -1.71
CA ASP A 162 4.50 -23.38 -1.32
C ASP A 162 3.05 -23.80 -1.06
N PHE A 163 2.17 -22.82 -0.80
CA PHE A 163 0.73 -23.04 -0.64
C PHE A 163 -0.01 -23.20 -1.97
N ILE A 164 0.62 -22.79 -3.09
CA ILE A 164 0.07 -22.94 -4.43
C ILE A 164 0.50 -24.32 -4.95
N PHE A 165 -0.47 -25.21 -5.19
CA PHE A 165 -0.28 -26.54 -5.77
C PHE A 165 -0.78 -26.59 -7.22
N ASP A 166 -0.29 -27.57 -7.99
CA ASP A 166 -0.66 -27.71 -9.40
C ASP A 166 -2.13 -28.08 -9.57
N GLY A 167 -2.78 -27.45 -10.56
CA GLY A 167 -4.20 -27.58 -10.87
C GLY A 167 -5.12 -26.71 -10.02
N CYS A 168 -4.59 -25.88 -9.11
CA CYS A 168 -5.44 -25.11 -8.21
C CYS A 168 -6.10 -23.88 -8.86
N THR A 169 -7.20 -23.47 -8.26
CA THR A 169 -7.99 -22.29 -8.63
C THR A 169 -7.93 -21.26 -7.51
N ILE A 170 -7.37 -20.10 -7.81
CA ILE A 170 -7.16 -19.04 -6.83
C ILE A 170 -8.12 -17.88 -7.12
N LEU A 171 -8.91 -17.47 -6.14
CA LEU A 171 -9.69 -16.23 -6.22
C LEU A 171 -8.88 -15.06 -5.66
N VAL A 172 -8.80 -13.95 -6.39
CA VAL A 172 -8.16 -12.71 -5.96
C VAL A 172 -9.10 -11.53 -6.05
N HIS A 173 -9.09 -10.70 -5.02
CA HIS A 173 -9.87 -9.47 -4.96
C HIS A 173 -9.00 -8.22 -5.14
N GLY A 174 -9.32 -7.44 -6.17
CA GLY A 174 -8.65 -6.18 -6.48
C GLY A 174 -7.19 -6.34 -6.94
N PHE A 175 -6.43 -5.25 -6.90
CA PHE A 175 -5.00 -5.25 -7.23
C PHE A 175 -4.14 -5.12 -5.97
N SER A 176 -3.44 -6.18 -5.61
CA SER A 176 -2.40 -6.14 -4.59
C SER A 176 -1.03 -6.42 -5.22
N ARG A 177 -0.06 -5.53 -4.95
CA ARG A 177 1.32 -5.70 -5.43
C ARG A 177 1.98 -6.96 -4.85
N VAL A 178 1.65 -7.33 -3.62
CA VAL A 178 2.20 -8.51 -2.95
C VAL A 178 1.61 -9.79 -3.56
N VAL A 179 0.29 -9.82 -3.75
CA VAL A 179 -0.39 -10.96 -4.37
C VAL A 179 0.08 -11.16 -5.82
N LEU A 180 0.22 -10.08 -6.60
CA LEU A 180 0.82 -10.17 -7.93
C LEU A 180 2.22 -10.77 -7.89
N GLN A 181 3.05 -10.37 -6.92
CA GLN A 181 4.41 -10.89 -6.78
C GLN A 181 4.43 -12.38 -6.40
N ILE A 182 3.50 -12.84 -5.53
CA ILE A 182 3.32 -14.25 -5.18
C ILE A 182 2.97 -15.06 -6.44
N LEU A 183 1.93 -14.63 -7.17
CA LEU A 183 1.46 -15.33 -8.37
C LEU A 183 2.51 -15.32 -9.49
N LYS A 184 3.23 -14.20 -9.66
CA LYS A 184 4.32 -14.08 -10.62
C LYS A 184 5.45 -15.05 -10.30
N LEU A 185 5.84 -15.17 -9.03
CA LEU A 185 6.88 -16.12 -8.62
C LEU A 185 6.42 -17.57 -8.83
N ALA A 186 5.17 -17.88 -8.50
CA ALA A 186 4.60 -19.20 -8.73
C ALA A 186 4.59 -19.58 -10.23
N ALA A 187 4.22 -18.65 -11.11
CA ALA A 187 4.26 -18.85 -12.55
C ALA A 187 5.70 -19.03 -13.08
N GLN A 188 6.65 -18.23 -12.58
CA GLN A 188 8.07 -18.37 -12.92
C GLN A 188 8.66 -19.73 -12.51
N ASN A 189 8.10 -20.33 -11.46
CA ASN A 189 8.46 -21.67 -11.01
C ASN A 189 7.67 -22.79 -11.71
N ASN A 190 7.02 -22.47 -12.84
CA ASN A 190 6.26 -23.39 -13.69
C ASN A 190 5.10 -24.11 -12.98
N LYS A 191 4.52 -23.51 -11.94
CA LYS A 191 3.31 -24.05 -11.31
C LYS A 191 2.10 -23.84 -12.22
N LEU A 192 1.28 -24.86 -12.35
CA LEU A 192 0.07 -24.81 -13.17
C LEU A 192 -1.12 -24.41 -12.31
N PHE A 193 -1.64 -23.19 -12.46
CA PHE A 193 -2.81 -22.73 -11.71
C PHE A 193 -3.65 -21.77 -12.56
N ARG A 194 -4.91 -21.60 -12.16
CA ARG A 194 -5.83 -20.61 -12.76
C ARG A 194 -6.27 -19.58 -11.74
N VAL A 195 -6.50 -18.35 -12.17
CA VAL A 195 -6.85 -17.24 -11.28
C VAL A 195 -8.21 -16.67 -11.65
N PHE A 196 -9.09 -16.54 -10.67
CA PHE A 196 -10.33 -15.79 -10.78
C PHE A 196 -10.08 -14.39 -10.19
N CYS A 197 -10.29 -13.35 -10.99
CA CYS A 197 -10.13 -11.97 -10.55
C CYS A 197 -11.51 -11.33 -10.47
N THR A 198 -11.85 -10.71 -9.34
CA THR A 198 -13.05 -9.88 -9.26
C THR A 198 -12.86 -8.58 -10.05
N GLU A 199 -13.92 -7.90 -10.50
CA GLU A 199 -13.82 -6.58 -11.15
C GLU A 199 -13.15 -5.55 -10.22
N GLY A 200 -13.54 -5.55 -8.94
CA GLY A 200 -13.01 -4.65 -7.92
C GLY A 200 -13.54 -3.22 -8.10
N ARG A 201 -14.85 -3.03 -8.01
CA ARG A 201 -15.48 -1.70 -7.95
C ARG A 201 -15.12 -1.00 -6.61
N PRO A 202 -14.91 0.33 -6.57
CA PRO A 202 -15.14 1.31 -7.64
C PRO A 202 -13.97 1.51 -8.62
N ASP A 203 -12.73 1.23 -8.21
CA ASP A 203 -11.52 1.58 -8.99
C ASP A 203 -11.21 0.63 -10.16
N ARG A 204 -11.97 -0.45 -10.28
CA ARG A 204 -11.78 -1.54 -11.25
C ARG A 204 -10.35 -2.11 -11.21
N THR A 205 -9.81 -2.21 -10.00
CA THR A 205 -8.41 -2.61 -9.78
C THR A 205 -8.17 -4.05 -10.21
N GLY A 206 -9.18 -4.92 -10.15
CA GLY A 206 -9.04 -6.30 -10.58
C GLY A 206 -8.78 -6.46 -12.09
N LEU A 207 -9.28 -5.54 -12.92
CA LEU A 207 -8.92 -5.48 -14.36
C LEU A 207 -7.42 -5.27 -14.57
N ARG A 208 -6.79 -4.46 -13.70
CA ARG A 208 -5.34 -4.26 -13.75
C ARG A 208 -4.61 -5.55 -13.42
N LEU A 209 -5.05 -6.27 -12.39
CA LEU A 209 -4.44 -7.55 -12.01
C LEU A 209 -4.59 -8.59 -13.12
N SER A 210 -5.78 -8.71 -13.71
CA SER A 210 -6.01 -9.66 -14.81
C SER A 210 -5.12 -9.38 -16.01
N ASN A 211 -4.91 -8.10 -16.35
CA ASN A 211 -4.02 -7.72 -17.46
C ASN A 211 -2.55 -8.04 -17.17
N GLU A 212 -2.09 -7.86 -15.93
CA GLU A 212 -0.71 -8.20 -15.55
C GLU A 212 -0.47 -9.71 -15.53
N LEU A 213 -1.44 -10.49 -15.07
CA LEU A 213 -1.37 -11.96 -15.08
C LEU A 213 -1.48 -12.54 -16.50
N ALA A 214 -2.29 -11.95 -17.37
CA ALA A 214 -2.40 -12.36 -18.77
C ALA A 214 -1.08 -12.19 -19.53
N LYS A 215 -0.27 -11.17 -19.20
CA LYS A 215 1.09 -11.00 -19.77
C LYS A 215 2.08 -12.09 -19.33
N LEU A 216 1.76 -12.84 -18.28
CA LEU A 216 2.58 -13.92 -17.72
C LEU A 216 2.08 -15.30 -18.16
N ASP A 217 1.18 -15.36 -19.16
CA ASP A 217 0.55 -16.58 -19.66
C ASP A 217 -0.20 -17.41 -18.60
N VAL A 218 -0.64 -16.76 -17.51
CA VAL A 218 -1.48 -17.38 -16.49
C VAL A 218 -2.95 -17.31 -16.94
N PRO A 219 -3.71 -18.43 -16.90
CA PRO A 219 -5.13 -18.41 -17.25
C PRO A 219 -5.94 -17.63 -16.21
N VAL A 220 -6.57 -16.54 -16.65
CA VAL A 220 -7.39 -15.66 -15.80
C VAL A 220 -8.84 -15.62 -16.26
N LYS A 221 -9.78 -15.72 -15.31
CA LYS A 221 -11.22 -15.49 -15.51
C LYS A 221 -11.63 -14.26 -14.71
N LEU A 222 -12.23 -13.27 -15.38
CA LEU A 222 -12.79 -12.10 -14.69
C LEU A 222 -14.21 -12.42 -14.20
N VAL A 223 -14.50 -12.06 -12.95
CA VAL A 223 -15.77 -12.31 -12.27
C VAL A 223 -16.31 -10.96 -11.76
N ILE A 224 -17.60 -10.70 -11.96
CA ILE A 224 -18.24 -9.52 -11.36
C ILE A 224 -18.31 -9.68 -9.83
N ASP A 225 -18.24 -8.58 -9.09
CA ASP A 225 -18.16 -8.63 -7.62
C ASP A 225 -19.37 -9.37 -6.98
N SER A 226 -20.54 -9.32 -7.62
CA SER A 226 -21.75 -10.03 -7.18
C SER A 226 -21.78 -11.53 -7.50
N ALA A 227 -20.94 -12.01 -8.42
CA ALA A 227 -20.89 -13.41 -8.85
C ALA A 227 -19.84 -14.23 -8.09
N VAL A 228 -19.19 -13.67 -7.06
CA VAL A 228 -18.19 -14.39 -6.27
C VAL A 228 -18.73 -15.69 -5.71
N ALA A 229 -19.92 -15.66 -5.08
CA ALA A 229 -20.55 -16.84 -4.50
C ALA A 229 -20.91 -17.90 -5.56
N TYR A 230 -21.25 -17.46 -6.78
CA TYR A 230 -21.54 -18.35 -7.89
C TYR A 230 -20.30 -19.13 -8.35
N THR A 231 -19.13 -18.49 -8.34
CA THR A 231 -17.87 -19.11 -8.77
C THR A 231 -17.08 -19.80 -7.66
N MET A 232 -17.48 -19.65 -6.40
CA MET A 232 -16.68 -20.08 -5.24
C MET A 232 -16.55 -21.61 -5.12
N ASP A 233 -17.48 -22.38 -5.68
CA ASP A 233 -17.38 -23.86 -5.69
C ASP A 233 -16.15 -24.35 -6.48
N GLU A 234 -15.86 -23.67 -7.59
CA GLU A 234 -14.69 -23.91 -8.45
C GLU A 234 -13.35 -23.45 -7.83
N VAL A 235 -13.40 -22.62 -6.77
CA VAL A 235 -12.22 -22.00 -6.15
C VAL A 235 -11.67 -22.92 -5.05
N ASP A 236 -10.35 -23.08 -5.01
CA ASP A 236 -9.68 -23.87 -3.97
C ASP A 236 -9.22 -23.02 -2.80
N MET A 237 -8.79 -21.79 -3.07
CA MET A 237 -8.28 -20.85 -2.07
C MET A 237 -8.46 -19.41 -2.50
N VAL A 238 -8.55 -18.50 -1.52
CA VAL A 238 -8.68 -17.05 -1.76
C VAL A 238 -7.39 -16.36 -1.33
N PHE A 239 -6.83 -15.51 -2.18
CA PHE A 239 -5.72 -14.62 -1.85
C PHE A 239 -6.19 -13.17 -1.86
N VAL A 240 -5.97 -12.48 -0.74
CA VAL A 240 -6.26 -11.04 -0.62
C VAL A 240 -5.03 -10.28 -0.14
N GLY A 241 -4.93 -9.02 -0.54
CA GLY A 241 -3.96 -8.09 0.06
C GLY A 241 -4.51 -7.47 1.36
N ALA A 242 -3.70 -6.64 1.99
CA ALA A 242 -4.16 -5.74 3.04
C ALA A 242 -3.52 -4.35 2.89
N ASP A 243 -4.32 -3.32 3.17
CA ASP A 243 -3.86 -1.94 3.37
C ASP A 243 -3.45 -1.70 4.84
N GLY A 244 -3.96 -2.50 5.77
CA GLY A 244 -3.55 -2.51 7.17
C GLY A 244 -3.94 -3.81 7.86
N VAL A 245 -3.14 -4.24 8.83
CA VAL A 245 -3.47 -5.36 9.72
C VAL A 245 -3.66 -4.79 11.13
N VAL A 246 -4.79 -5.08 11.76
CA VAL A 246 -5.17 -4.50 13.06
C VAL A 246 -4.73 -5.39 14.22
N GLU A 247 -4.79 -4.88 15.45
CA GLU A 247 -4.35 -5.58 16.67
C GLU A 247 -5.10 -6.90 16.91
N SER A 248 -6.36 -7.01 16.48
CA SER A 248 -7.15 -8.24 16.58
C SER A 248 -6.70 -9.35 15.60
N GLY A 249 -5.78 -9.06 14.69
CA GLY A 249 -5.42 -9.94 13.56
C GLY A 249 -6.38 -9.86 12.37
N GLY A 250 -7.39 -8.98 12.43
CA GLY A 250 -8.22 -8.64 11.29
C GLY A 250 -7.45 -7.77 10.27
N ILE A 251 -8.04 -7.59 9.09
CA ILE A 251 -7.43 -6.82 8.01
C ILE A 251 -8.33 -5.70 7.56
N ILE A 252 -7.73 -4.62 7.07
CA ILE A 252 -8.41 -3.54 6.39
C ILE A 252 -7.91 -3.54 4.95
N ASN A 253 -8.83 -3.66 4.00
CA ASN A 253 -8.49 -3.74 2.59
C ASN A 253 -9.60 -3.08 1.75
N MET A 254 -9.46 -3.15 0.43
CA MET A 254 -10.48 -2.74 -0.52
C MET A 254 -11.87 -3.33 -0.20
N MET A 255 -12.89 -2.50 -0.40
CA MET A 255 -14.29 -2.86 -0.21
C MET A 255 -14.66 -4.11 -1.02
N GLY A 256 -15.25 -5.09 -0.34
CA GLY A 256 -15.61 -6.39 -0.88
C GLY A 256 -14.78 -7.53 -0.29
N THR A 257 -13.64 -7.23 0.35
CA THR A 257 -12.80 -8.23 1.03
C THR A 257 -13.57 -8.96 2.12
N TYR A 258 -14.38 -8.23 2.90
CA TYR A 258 -15.20 -8.83 3.96
C TYR A 258 -16.27 -9.76 3.39
N GLN A 259 -16.95 -9.33 2.32
CA GLN A 259 -17.97 -10.12 1.63
C GLN A 259 -17.39 -11.43 1.10
N ILE A 260 -16.25 -11.37 0.42
CA ILE A 260 -15.59 -12.54 -0.16
C ILE A 260 -15.14 -13.50 0.95
N SER A 261 -14.59 -12.96 2.05
CA SER A 261 -14.13 -13.77 3.19
C SER A 261 -15.29 -14.47 3.89
N LEU A 262 -16.45 -13.81 4.00
CA LEU A 262 -17.69 -14.40 4.53
C LEU A 262 -18.16 -15.58 3.67
N VAL A 263 -18.21 -15.40 2.35
CA VAL A 263 -18.61 -16.44 1.40
C VAL A 263 -17.63 -17.61 1.42
N ALA A 264 -16.32 -17.32 1.37
CA ALA A 264 -15.28 -18.33 1.43
C ALA A 264 -15.37 -19.18 2.70
N LYS A 265 -15.56 -18.55 3.86
CA LYS A 265 -15.78 -19.24 5.13
C LYS A 265 -17.02 -20.14 5.10
N SER A 266 -18.13 -19.65 4.53
CA SER A 266 -19.37 -20.44 4.42
C SER A 266 -19.22 -21.69 3.54
N MET A 267 -18.35 -21.65 2.55
CA MET A 267 -18.03 -22.77 1.64
C MET A 267 -16.75 -23.53 2.03
N SER A 268 -16.25 -23.30 3.26
CA SER A 268 -15.03 -23.95 3.79
C SER A 268 -13.79 -23.78 2.91
N LYS A 269 -13.66 -22.66 2.20
CA LYS A 269 -12.46 -22.32 1.40
C LYS A 269 -11.51 -21.46 2.25
N PRO A 270 -10.20 -21.78 2.30
CA PRO A 270 -9.24 -21.00 3.07
C PRO A 270 -9.04 -19.61 2.45
N VAL A 271 -8.94 -18.61 3.32
CA VAL A 271 -8.65 -17.22 2.96
C VAL A 271 -7.25 -16.87 3.46
N TYR A 272 -6.36 -16.59 2.53
CA TYR A 272 -4.99 -16.20 2.77
C TYR A 272 -4.80 -14.71 2.51
N VAL A 273 -4.14 -14.04 3.45
CA VAL A 273 -3.83 -12.62 3.35
C VAL A 273 -2.34 -12.46 3.11
N ALA A 274 -1.94 -11.67 2.12
CA ALA A 274 -0.55 -11.26 1.94
C ALA A 274 -0.38 -9.80 2.39
N ALA A 275 0.41 -9.58 3.44
CA ALA A 275 0.61 -8.25 4.02
C ALA A 275 2.04 -8.10 4.55
N GLU A 276 2.66 -6.96 4.27
CA GLU A 276 3.95 -6.61 4.85
C GLU A 276 3.82 -6.21 6.33
N SER A 277 4.82 -6.56 7.15
CA SER A 277 4.86 -6.31 8.60
C SER A 277 4.76 -4.82 8.95
N TYR A 278 5.28 -3.93 8.09
CA TYR A 278 5.17 -2.48 8.27
C TYR A 278 3.73 -1.93 8.12
N LYS A 279 2.76 -2.77 7.73
CA LYS A 279 1.33 -2.41 7.68
C LYS A 279 0.58 -2.78 8.96
N PHE A 280 1.27 -3.30 9.98
CA PHE A 280 0.68 -3.65 11.26
C PHE A 280 0.39 -2.37 12.05
N ALA A 281 -0.90 -2.05 12.17
CA ALA A 281 -1.39 -0.82 12.75
C ALA A 281 -1.92 -1.06 14.17
N ARG A 282 -1.63 -0.14 15.09
CA ARG A 282 -2.24 -0.10 16.42
C ARG A 282 -3.64 0.48 16.36
N LEU A 283 -4.54 -0.31 15.80
CA LEU A 283 -5.95 0.00 15.66
C LEU A 283 -6.75 -1.22 16.11
N TYR A 284 -7.89 -1.01 16.75
CA TYR A 284 -8.80 -2.06 17.18
C TYR A 284 -10.24 -1.69 16.80
N PRO A 285 -10.62 -1.81 15.51
CA PRO A 285 -12.00 -1.55 15.10
C PRO A 285 -12.90 -2.68 15.63
N LEU A 286 -14.01 -2.31 16.25
CA LEU A 286 -15.04 -3.25 16.68
C LEU A 286 -15.99 -3.54 15.53
N ASP A 287 -16.38 -2.48 14.81
CA ASP A 287 -17.30 -2.54 13.68
C ASP A 287 -16.74 -1.82 12.43
N GLN A 288 -17.40 -2.04 11.29
CA GLN A 288 -17.07 -1.36 10.02
C GLN A 288 -17.07 0.17 10.13
N LYS A 289 -17.89 0.72 11.03
CA LYS A 289 -18.08 2.17 11.21
C LYS A 289 -16.97 2.84 12.03
N ASP A 290 -16.13 2.07 12.71
CA ASP A 290 -15.00 2.60 13.48
C ASP A 290 -13.83 3.02 12.58
N LEU A 291 -13.88 2.64 11.31
CA LEU A 291 -12.90 3.07 10.31
C LEU A 291 -13.19 4.48 9.84
N ALA A 292 -12.14 5.30 9.74
CA ALA A 292 -12.23 6.58 9.06
C ALA A 292 -12.64 6.36 7.59
N PRO A 293 -13.70 7.02 7.10
CA PRO A 293 -14.22 6.77 5.76
C PRO A 293 -13.20 7.22 4.71
N ALA A 294 -12.66 6.26 3.98
CA ALA A 294 -11.86 6.52 2.79
C ALA A 294 -12.81 6.75 1.61
N LEU A 295 -13.29 7.97 1.44
CA LEU A 295 -14.29 8.30 0.42
C LEU A 295 -13.68 8.26 -0.99
N ARG A 296 -14.26 7.46 -1.88
CA ARG A 296 -13.98 7.46 -3.32
C ARG A 296 -15.26 7.65 -4.12
N PRO A 297 -15.25 8.52 -5.16
CA PRO A 297 -16.39 8.65 -6.04
C PRO A 297 -16.71 7.31 -6.73
N VAL A 298 -17.97 6.89 -6.68
CA VAL A 298 -18.43 5.66 -7.33
C VAL A 298 -19.21 6.02 -8.59
N ASP A 299 -18.71 5.58 -9.74
CA ASP A 299 -19.38 5.81 -11.04
C ASP A 299 -20.33 4.66 -11.39
N PHE A 300 -21.61 4.82 -11.10
CA PHE A 300 -22.65 3.82 -11.40
C PHE A 300 -23.06 3.76 -12.88
N GLY A 301 -22.51 4.62 -13.75
CA GLY A 301 -22.86 4.68 -15.18
C GLY A 301 -24.22 5.28 -15.49
N VAL A 302 -25.05 5.56 -14.47
CA VAL A 302 -26.34 6.24 -14.58
C VAL A 302 -26.41 7.41 -13.60
N PRO A 303 -27.05 8.54 -13.95
CA PRO A 303 -27.15 9.69 -13.07
C PRO A 303 -27.99 9.36 -11.83
N ILE A 304 -27.44 9.65 -10.66
CA ILE A 304 -28.09 9.43 -9.37
C ILE A 304 -28.86 10.70 -8.96
N PRO A 305 -30.15 10.59 -8.58
CA PRO A 305 -30.90 11.73 -8.06
C PRO A 305 -30.25 12.30 -6.80
N SER A 306 -30.25 13.63 -6.64
CA SER A 306 -29.61 14.32 -5.52
C SER A 306 -30.18 13.99 -4.13
N LYS A 307 -31.32 13.29 -4.05
CA LYS A 307 -31.95 12.83 -2.80
C LYS A 307 -31.47 11.44 -2.36
N VAL A 308 -30.69 10.74 -3.18
CA VAL A 308 -30.20 9.40 -2.87
C VAL A 308 -28.82 9.53 -2.21
N GLU A 309 -28.71 8.99 -1.00
CA GLU A 309 -27.44 8.87 -0.30
C GLU A 309 -26.62 7.73 -0.91
N VAL A 310 -25.33 7.99 -1.14
CA VAL A 310 -24.41 7.03 -1.74
C VAL A 310 -23.31 6.73 -0.73
N GLU A 311 -23.15 5.46 -0.40
CA GLU A 311 -21.99 4.99 0.36
C GLU A 311 -20.76 5.00 -0.56
N CYS A 312 -19.77 5.80 -0.17
CA CYS A 312 -18.56 6.05 -0.96
C CYS A 312 -17.30 5.49 -0.27
N SER A 313 -17.45 4.75 0.83
CA SER A 313 -16.33 4.09 1.50
C SER A 313 -15.62 3.15 0.52
N ALA A 314 -14.29 3.24 0.45
CA ALA A 314 -13.48 2.42 -0.46
C ALA A 314 -12.88 1.19 0.21
N ARG A 315 -13.02 1.07 1.54
CA ARG A 315 -12.40 0.02 2.35
C ARG A 315 -13.38 -0.61 3.30
N ASP A 316 -13.13 -1.87 3.63
CA ASP A 316 -13.84 -2.61 4.66
C ASP A 316 -12.86 -3.23 5.68
N TYR A 317 -13.39 -3.57 6.85
CA TYR A 317 -12.72 -4.33 7.88
C TYR A 317 -13.13 -5.81 7.75
N THR A 318 -12.18 -6.74 7.75
CA THR A 318 -12.45 -8.17 7.78
C THR A 318 -12.00 -8.75 9.13
N PRO A 319 -12.93 -9.22 9.97
CA PRO A 319 -12.59 -9.81 11.26
C PRO A 319 -11.70 -11.06 11.13
N PRO A 320 -10.84 -11.34 12.13
CA PRO A 320 -9.86 -12.44 12.07
C PRO A 320 -10.49 -13.83 11.89
N GLN A 321 -11.74 -14.04 12.33
CA GLN A 321 -12.43 -15.35 12.25
C GLN A 321 -12.66 -15.88 10.83
N TYR A 322 -12.63 -14.99 9.82
CA TYR A 322 -12.78 -15.33 8.41
C TYR A 322 -11.43 -15.57 7.72
N LEU A 323 -10.33 -15.24 8.38
CA LEU A 323 -8.98 -15.35 7.84
C LEU A 323 -8.36 -16.67 8.31
N THR A 324 -7.63 -17.34 7.41
CA THR A 324 -6.97 -18.61 7.71
C THR A 324 -5.53 -18.37 8.11
N LEU A 325 -4.74 -17.74 7.24
CA LEU A 325 -3.33 -17.42 7.48
C LEU A 325 -2.98 -16.05 6.89
N LEU A 326 -2.03 -15.37 7.53
CA LEU A 326 -1.40 -14.15 7.06
C LEU A 326 0.04 -14.45 6.65
N PHE A 327 0.35 -14.23 5.38
CA PHE A 327 1.69 -14.29 4.83
C PHE A 327 2.38 -12.95 4.99
N THR A 328 3.41 -12.93 5.81
CA THR A 328 4.20 -11.74 6.15
C THR A 328 5.68 -12.01 5.99
N ASP A 329 6.49 -10.97 6.01
CA ASP A 329 7.96 -11.06 6.01
C ASP A 329 8.53 -11.60 7.34
N LEU A 330 7.71 -11.61 8.40
CA LEU A 330 8.03 -12.28 9.67
C LEU A 330 7.79 -13.80 9.61
N GLY A 331 7.03 -14.25 8.62
CA GLY A 331 6.63 -15.65 8.46
C GLY A 331 5.15 -15.81 8.15
N VAL A 332 4.70 -17.06 8.24
CA VAL A 332 3.28 -17.42 8.11
C VAL A 332 2.64 -17.36 9.49
N LEU A 333 1.73 -16.41 9.68
CA LEU A 333 1.09 -16.13 10.97
C LEU A 333 -0.37 -16.58 10.95
N THR A 334 -0.86 -17.07 12.09
CA THR A 334 -2.30 -17.14 12.35
C THR A 334 -2.79 -15.79 12.86
N PRO A 335 -4.08 -15.42 12.66
CA PRO A 335 -4.59 -14.14 13.13
C PRO A 335 -4.33 -13.87 14.63
N SER A 336 -4.36 -14.91 15.47
CA SER A 336 -4.10 -14.79 16.91
C SER A 336 -2.65 -14.41 17.26
N VAL A 337 -1.68 -14.74 16.41
CA VAL A 337 -0.25 -14.44 16.65
C VAL A 337 0.07 -12.99 16.28
N VAL A 338 -0.77 -12.34 15.48
CA VAL A 338 -0.56 -10.94 15.05
C VAL A 338 -0.48 -9.99 16.23
N SER A 339 -1.27 -10.21 17.29
CA SER A 339 -1.21 -9.38 18.51
C SER A 339 0.14 -9.50 19.20
N ASP A 340 0.70 -10.71 19.27
CA ASP A 340 1.98 -10.98 19.94
C ASP A 340 3.14 -10.35 19.16
N GLU A 341 3.11 -10.44 17.84
CA GLU A 341 4.08 -9.77 16.96
C GLU A 341 3.97 -8.23 17.05
N LEU A 342 2.75 -7.69 17.10
CA LEU A 342 2.53 -6.26 17.34
C LEU A 342 3.11 -5.81 18.68
N ILE A 343 2.91 -6.59 19.74
CA ILE A 343 3.50 -6.31 21.05
C ILE A 343 5.04 -6.30 20.94
N GLN A 344 5.65 -7.27 20.25
CA GLN A 344 7.11 -7.32 20.06
C GLN A 344 7.68 -6.20 19.17
N LEU A 345 6.89 -5.68 18.24
CA LEU A 345 7.29 -4.57 17.36
C LEU A 345 7.19 -3.21 18.08
N TYR A 346 6.25 -3.06 19.01
CA TYR A 346 5.96 -1.78 19.68
C TYR A 346 6.55 -1.65 21.10
N LEU A 347 6.80 -2.75 21.81
CA LEU A 347 7.57 -2.81 23.06
C LEU A 347 9.04 -3.08 22.75
#